data_AF-A0AAW1NM46-F1
#
_entry.id   AF-A0AAW1NM46-F1
#
_cell.length_a   1.000
_cell.length_b   1.000
_cell.length_c   1.000
_cell.angle_alpha   90.00
_cell.angle_beta   90.00
_cell.angle_gamma   90.00
#
_symmetry.space_group_name_H-M   'P 1'
#
loop_
_entity.id
_entity.type
_entity.pdbx_description
1 polymer ?
#
loop_
_entity_poly.entity_id
_entity_poly.type
_entity_poly.pdbx_seq_one_letter_code
_entity_poly.pdbx_strand_id
1 'polypeptide(L)'
;MVETNISVTRLQDHDSQRLYFGEVEADARGAAFDVTLTDGSQCWQVQGAQDQSSQHQDWTSCVLDYLQRPGSCAQVSVATAPSGLKVTFFKQREGSSMRLKYSLQLSSMSDAKHTQAILDLLDLLHNSNTRLQERCRKNEADLDKLQGSLDGLSDLRKELEASQQKQKDDYVKFAAILNAKKRRIAELEEQAAQAGGGSAAAKASSDDDSDSEADTDKESAGAQEESDHEEQQPSREHQSSPAQSQRQADQPNIMDAETQLISPPGSPSASQGRGEQANGLKAAFSPFTVIVQ
;
A
#
# COMPACT_ATOMS: atom_id res chain seq x y z
N MET A 1 -15.91 11.93 -19.48
CA MET A 1 -14.68 12.75 -19.43
C MET A 1 -13.51 11.80 -19.51
N VAL A 2 -12.42 12.20 -20.17
CA VAL A 2 -11.16 11.45 -20.10
C VAL A 2 -10.38 12.04 -18.94
N GLU A 3 -9.90 11.19 -18.03
CA GLU A 3 -8.99 11.64 -16.96
C GLU A 3 -7.64 12.00 -17.58
N THR A 4 -7.19 13.23 -17.38
CA THR A 4 -5.85 13.69 -17.74
C THR A 4 -5.00 13.82 -16.50
N ASN A 5 -3.80 13.25 -16.54
CA ASN A 5 -2.80 13.38 -15.49
C ASN A 5 -1.87 14.51 -15.88
N ILE A 6 -1.80 15.55 -15.06
CA ILE A 6 -0.85 16.65 -15.26
C ILE A 6 0.32 16.45 -14.31
N SER A 7 1.54 16.52 -14.86
CA SER A 7 2.78 16.41 -14.08
C SER A 7 3.73 17.55 -14.43
N VAL A 8 4.30 18.17 -13.40
CA VAL A 8 5.30 19.24 -13.55
C VAL A 8 6.63 18.76 -12.99
N THR A 9 7.68 18.83 -13.82
CA THR A 9 9.03 18.35 -13.49
C THR A 9 10.11 19.33 -13.94
N ARG A 10 11.09 19.55 -13.05
CA ARG A 10 12.28 20.35 -13.35
C ARG A 10 13.29 19.55 -14.18
N LEU A 11 13.69 20.13 -15.30
CA LEU A 11 14.66 19.60 -16.25
C LEU A 11 15.96 20.40 -16.16
N GLN A 12 17.10 19.72 -16.19
CA GLN A 12 18.41 20.35 -16.23
C GLN A 12 19.14 19.88 -17.48
N ASP A 13 19.50 20.84 -18.34
CA ASP A 13 20.33 20.55 -19.50
C ASP A 13 21.75 20.21 -19.02
N HIS A 14 22.24 19.04 -19.39
CA HIS A 14 23.57 18.58 -19.04
C HIS A 14 24.66 19.51 -19.61
N ASP A 15 24.46 20.04 -20.81
CA ASP A 15 25.54 20.66 -21.57
C ASP A 15 25.71 22.14 -21.22
N SER A 16 24.61 22.90 -21.06
CA SER A 16 24.63 24.30 -20.62
C SER A 16 24.37 24.52 -19.13
N GLN A 17 24.00 23.47 -18.38
CA GLN A 17 23.55 23.54 -16.97
C GLN A 17 22.32 24.43 -16.73
N ARG A 18 21.61 24.85 -17.79
CA ARG A 18 20.37 25.62 -17.70
C ARG A 18 19.23 24.76 -17.14
N LEU A 19 18.35 25.42 -16.40
CA LEU A 19 17.13 24.82 -15.87
C LEU A 19 15.95 25.16 -16.77
N TYR A 20 15.07 24.18 -16.94
CA TYR A 20 13.79 24.29 -17.61
C TYR A 20 12.72 23.65 -16.72
N PHE A 21 11.47 24.07 -16.89
CA PHE A 21 10.31 23.46 -16.24
C PHE A 21 9.43 22.85 -17.32
N GLY A 22 9.22 21.54 -17.24
CA GLY A 22 8.38 20.78 -18.15
C GLY A 22 7.04 20.46 -17.49
N GLU A 23 5.97 20.82 -18.16
CA GLU A 23 4.62 20.33 -17.89
C GLU A 23 4.29 19.24 -18.91
N VAL A 24 3.70 18.15 -18.42
CA VAL A 24 3.13 17.09 -19.26
C VAL A 24 1.70 16.87 -18.84
N GLU A 25 0.77 17.10 -19.74
CA GLU A 25 -0.60 16.61 -19.66
C GLU A 25 -0.67 15.30 -20.46
N ALA A 26 -1.07 14.19 -19.85
CA ALA A 26 -1.22 12.90 -20.52
C ALA A 26 -2.60 12.29 -20.25
N ASP A 27 -3.21 11.63 -21.24
CA ASP A 27 -4.40 10.82 -21.00
C ASP A 27 -4.09 9.67 -20.03
N ALA A 28 -5.09 9.18 -19.29
CA ALA A 28 -4.93 8.09 -18.33
C ALA A 28 -4.32 6.78 -18.91
N ARG A 29 -4.17 6.66 -20.23
CA ARG A 29 -3.56 5.51 -20.92
C ARG A 29 -2.16 5.80 -21.46
N GLY A 30 -1.66 7.03 -21.37
CA GLY A 30 -0.37 7.45 -21.95
C GLY A 30 -0.31 7.35 -23.47
N ALA A 31 -1.47 7.33 -24.15
CA ALA A 31 -1.60 7.20 -25.59
C ALA A 31 -1.60 8.56 -26.31
N ALA A 32 -2.05 9.62 -25.63
CA ALA A 32 -1.93 11.00 -26.07
C ALA A 32 -1.42 11.85 -24.91
N PHE A 33 -0.53 12.79 -25.21
CA PHE A 33 0.06 13.69 -24.22
C PHE A 33 0.47 15.00 -24.91
N ASP A 34 0.43 16.11 -24.20
CA ASP A 34 1.00 17.39 -24.62
C ASP A 34 2.17 17.73 -23.68
N VAL A 35 3.30 18.19 -24.25
CA VAL A 35 4.45 18.66 -23.46
C VAL A 35 4.64 20.14 -23.69
N THR A 36 4.62 20.91 -22.61
CA THR A 36 5.03 22.31 -22.57
C THR A 36 6.35 22.41 -21.80
N LEU A 37 7.30 23.18 -22.32
CA LEU A 37 8.57 23.48 -21.66
C LEU A 37 8.76 24.98 -21.56
N THR A 38 9.26 25.47 -20.43
CA THR A 38 9.67 26.88 -20.26
C THR A 38 11.03 26.99 -19.58
N ASP A 39 11.79 28.05 -19.89
CA ASP A 39 12.97 28.48 -19.13
C ASP A 39 12.67 29.68 -18.20
N GLY A 40 11.40 30.06 -18.07
CA GLY A 40 10.93 31.26 -17.36
C GLY A 40 10.93 32.53 -18.21
N SER A 41 11.43 32.49 -19.46
CA SER A 41 11.42 33.62 -20.40
C SER A 41 10.74 33.30 -21.74
N GLN A 42 10.82 32.04 -22.18
CA GLN A 42 10.17 31.52 -23.40
C GLN A 42 9.45 30.21 -23.08
N CYS A 43 8.50 29.84 -23.95
CA CYS A 43 7.84 28.54 -23.89
C CYS A 43 7.84 27.85 -25.25
N TRP A 44 7.99 26.54 -25.22
CA TRP A 44 7.90 25.67 -26.38
C TRP A 44 6.91 24.54 -26.10
N GLN A 45 6.15 24.11 -27.10
CA GLN A 45 5.11 23.09 -26.95
C GLN A 45 5.19 22.05 -28.09
N VAL A 46 4.73 20.84 -27.80
CA VAL A 46 4.42 19.81 -28.79
C VAL A 46 3.18 19.05 -28.36
N GLN A 47 2.31 18.73 -29.33
CA GLN A 47 1.12 17.93 -29.11
C GLN A 47 1.36 16.51 -29.62
N GLY A 48 1.29 15.55 -28.71
CA GLY A 48 1.78 14.18 -28.87
C GLY A 48 0.73 13.17 -29.31
N ALA A 49 -0.19 13.59 -30.19
CA ALA A 49 -1.38 12.81 -30.55
C ALA A 49 -1.37 12.23 -31.98
N GLN A 50 -0.34 12.49 -32.80
CA GLN A 50 -0.48 12.43 -34.27
C GLN A 50 0.47 11.52 -35.07
N ASP A 51 1.19 10.57 -34.45
CA ASP A 51 1.86 9.51 -35.23
C ASP A 51 1.82 8.14 -34.53
N GLN A 52 1.03 7.21 -35.10
CA GLN A 52 0.84 5.85 -34.57
C GLN A 52 1.95 4.88 -35.03
N SER A 53 3.18 5.37 -35.21
CA SER A 53 4.31 4.48 -35.46
C SER A 53 4.63 3.66 -34.20
N SER A 54 4.96 2.37 -34.37
CA SER A 54 5.29 1.50 -33.22
C SER A 54 6.55 1.97 -32.45
N GLN A 55 7.42 2.75 -33.09
CA GLN A 55 8.56 3.42 -32.44
C GLN A 55 8.13 4.51 -31.44
N HIS A 56 6.91 5.07 -31.59
CA HIS A 56 6.39 6.10 -30.69
C HIS A 56 6.04 5.55 -29.30
N GLN A 57 5.67 4.27 -29.17
CA GLN A 57 5.23 3.67 -27.90
C GLN A 57 6.40 3.49 -26.90
N ASP A 58 7.55 3.03 -27.38
CA ASP A 58 8.81 2.96 -26.61
C ASP A 58 9.35 4.36 -26.23
N TRP A 59 9.10 5.35 -27.09
CA TRP A 59 9.49 6.74 -26.86
C TRP A 59 8.57 7.41 -25.81
N THR A 60 7.25 7.26 -25.93
CA THR A 60 6.28 7.89 -25.01
C THR A 60 6.46 7.33 -23.60
N SER A 61 6.61 6.01 -23.47
CA SER A 61 6.89 5.39 -22.17
C SER A 61 8.21 5.87 -21.56
N CYS A 62 9.28 6.08 -22.34
CA CYS A 62 10.54 6.61 -21.83
C CYS A 62 10.46 8.09 -21.42
N VAL A 63 9.73 8.92 -22.16
CA VAL A 63 9.58 10.36 -21.87
C VAL A 63 8.66 10.57 -20.68
N LEU A 64 7.53 9.86 -20.61
CA LEU A 64 6.66 9.84 -19.43
C LEU A 64 7.39 9.28 -18.20
N ASP A 65 8.14 8.18 -18.34
CA ASP A 65 8.98 7.64 -17.24
C ASP A 65 9.91 8.69 -16.64
N TYR A 66 10.46 9.57 -17.46
CA TYR A 66 11.41 10.57 -16.99
C TYR A 66 10.73 11.81 -16.40
N LEU A 67 9.62 12.23 -17.00
CA LEU A 67 8.87 13.39 -16.54
C LEU A 67 7.99 13.07 -15.32
N GLN A 68 7.62 11.80 -15.11
CA GLN A 68 6.93 11.32 -13.90
C GLN A 68 7.88 10.80 -12.82
N ARG A 69 9.04 10.22 -13.20
CA ARG A 69 10.03 9.66 -12.26
C ARG A 69 11.42 10.22 -12.56
N PRO A 70 11.73 11.43 -12.05
CA PRO A 70 13.04 12.04 -12.23
C PRO A 70 14.18 11.13 -11.73
N GLY A 71 15.20 10.96 -12.55
CA GLY A 71 16.31 10.02 -12.32
C GLY A 71 16.22 8.72 -13.11
N SER A 72 15.12 8.46 -13.83
CA SER A 72 15.00 7.29 -14.72
C SER A 72 15.77 7.40 -16.05
N CYS A 73 16.27 8.59 -16.40
CA CYS A 73 17.22 8.82 -17.50
C CYS A 73 18.56 9.32 -16.94
N ALA A 74 19.65 8.90 -17.59
CA ALA A 74 21.02 9.22 -17.18
C ALA A 74 21.44 10.66 -17.55
N GLN A 75 20.86 11.23 -18.61
CA GLN A 75 21.24 12.55 -19.12
C GLN A 75 20.11 13.16 -19.95
N VAL A 76 19.99 14.49 -19.92
CA VAL A 76 19.17 15.29 -20.86
C VAL A 76 20.07 16.33 -21.50
N SER A 77 19.92 16.53 -22.81
CA SER A 77 20.58 17.59 -23.57
C SER A 77 19.52 18.44 -24.27
N VAL A 78 19.67 19.77 -24.21
CA VAL A 78 18.72 20.72 -24.79
C VAL A 78 19.44 21.61 -25.80
N ALA A 79 18.97 21.60 -27.05
CA ALA A 79 19.58 22.36 -28.14
C ALA A 79 18.54 23.22 -28.86
N THR A 80 18.87 24.48 -29.14
CA THR A 80 18.08 25.35 -30.02
C THR A 80 18.15 24.85 -31.46
N ALA A 81 16.99 24.77 -32.12
CA ALA A 81 16.84 24.37 -33.52
C ALA A 81 16.14 25.49 -34.30
N PRO A 82 16.24 25.53 -35.65
CA PRO A 82 15.60 26.60 -36.45
C PRO A 82 14.07 26.70 -36.28
N SER A 83 13.40 25.61 -35.87
CA SER A 83 11.96 25.53 -35.64
C SER A 83 11.54 25.61 -34.17
N GLY A 84 12.47 25.79 -33.23
CA GLY A 84 12.18 25.83 -31.79
C GLY A 84 13.26 25.14 -30.96
N LEU A 85 12.86 24.21 -30.10
CA LEU A 85 13.75 23.59 -29.12
C LEU A 85 13.77 22.07 -29.25
N LYS A 86 14.96 21.48 -29.35
CA LYS A 86 15.16 20.04 -29.39
C LYS A 86 15.65 19.54 -28.04
N VAL A 87 14.79 18.80 -27.34
CA VAL A 87 15.14 18.10 -26.11
C VAL A 87 15.55 16.68 -26.46
N THR A 88 16.62 16.17 -25.86
CA THR A 88 17.09 14.79 -26.06
C THR A 88 17.33 14.11 -24.72
N PHE A 89 16.57 13.04 -24.48
CA PHE A 89 16.68 12.17 -23.32
C PHE A 89 17.60 10.99 -23.63
N PHE A 90 18.46 10.64 -22.68
CA PHE A 90 19.34 9.48 -22.77
C PHE A 90 19.05 8.51 -21.62
N LYS A 91 18.48 7.35 -21.94
CA LYS A 91 18.21 6.27 -20.98
C LYS A 91 19.24 5.15 -21.16
N GLN A 92 20.00 4.83 -20.13
CA GLN A 92 20.86 3.66 -20.15
C GLN A 92 20.01 2.42 -19.84
N ARG A 93 20.14 1.36 -20.63
CA ARG A 93 19.46 0.09 -20.32
C ARG A 93 20.19 -0.59 -19.16
N GLU A 94 19.44 -0.99 -18.13
CA GLU A 94 19.98 -1.71 -16.99
C GLU A 94 20.74 -2.98 -17.43
N GLY A 95 21.86 -3.27 -16.77
CA GLY A 95 22.74 -4.39 -17.14
C GLY A 95 23.47 -4.23 -18.48
N SER A 96 23.42 -3.06 -19.14
CA SER A 96 24.00 -2.85 -20.46
C SER A 96 24.82 -1.55 -20.56
N SER A 97 25.80 -1.54 -21.46
CA SER A 97 26.45 -0.32 -21.94
C SER A 97 25.63 0.44 -22.99
N MET A 98 24.52 -0.14 -23.46
CA MET A 98 23.65 0.47 -24.45
C MET A 98 22.90 1.69 -23.88
N ARG A 99 23.05 2.83 -24.56
CA ARG A 99 22.36 4.09 -24.26
C ARG A 99 21.32 4.36 -25.34
N LEU A 100 20.04 4.31 -24.96
CA LEU A 100 18.91 4.70 -25.80
C LEU A 100 18.87 6.24 -25.87
N LYS A 101 18.52 6.77 -27.04
CA LYS A 101 18.45 8.21 -27.32
C LYS A 101 17.09 8.55 -27.90
N TYR A 102 16.35 9.38 -27.20
CA TYR A 102 15.02 9.83 -27.60
C TYR A 102 15.06 11.35 -27.76
N SER A 103 14.71 11.86 -28.95
CA SER A 103 14.64 13.31 -29.19
C SER A 103 13.19 13.75 -29.38
N LEU A 104 12.86 14.92 -28.84
CA LEU A 104 11.58 15.59 -28.98
C LEU A 104 11.84 16.98 -29.56
N GLN A 105 11.07 17.35 -30.59
CA GLN A 105 11.12 18.69 -31.17
C GLN A 105 9.90 19.48 -30.70
N LEU A 106 10.14 20.51 -29.90
CA LEU A 106 9.15 21.46 -29.44
C LEU A 106 9.15 22.68 -30.36
N SER A 107 7.97 23.23 -30.63
CA SER A 107 7.78 24.46 -31.41
C SER A 107 7.68 25.66 -30.47
N SER A 108 8.26 26.81 -30.83
CA SER A 108 8.12 28.03 -30.02
C SER A 108 6.67 28.51 -29.98
N MET A 109 6.18 28.88 -28.80
CA MET A 109 4.92 29.61 -28.68
C MET A 109 5.09 31.07 -29.10
N SER A 110 3.98 31.73 -29.46
CA SER A 110 3.93 33.17 -29.73
C SER A 110 3.85 33.98 -28.43
N ASP A 111 4.17 35.28 -28.51
CA ASP A 111 4.35 36.15 -27.33
C ASP A 111 3.16 36.14 -26.36
N ALA A 112 1.94 36.33 -26.86
CA ALA A 112 0.74 36.30 -26.03
C ALA A 112 0.44 34.90 -25.43
N LYS A 113 0.87 33.81 -26.09
CA LYS A 113 0.60 32.44 -25.64
C LYS A 113 1.60 31.97 -24.58
N HIS A 114 2.88 32.29 -24.73
CA HIS A 114 3.87 31.84 -23.74
C HIS A 114 3.63 32.49 -22.36
N THR A 115 3.24 33.77 -22.32
CA THR A 115 2.96 34.46 -21.06
C THR A 115 1.79 33.81 -20.32
N GLN A 116 0.72 33.47 -21.04
CA GLN A 116 -0.43 32.76 -20.46
C GLN A 116 -0.02 31.37 -19.94
N ALA A 117 0.73 30.59 -20.74
CA ALA A 117 1.18 29.26 -20.32
C ALA A 117 2.08 29.28 -19.07
N ILE A 118 2.90 30.31 -18.87
CA ILE A 118 3.69 30.48 -17.63
C ILE A 118 2.76 30.78 -16.44
N LEU A 119 1.73 31.61 -16.63
CA LEU A 119 0.76 31.92 -15.58
C LEU A 119 -0.07 30.68 -15.21
N ASP A 120 -0.58 29.94 -16.22
CA ASP A 120 -1.35 28.70 -16.02
C ASP A 120 -0.53 27.67 -15.22
N LEU A 121 0.76 27.50 -15.56
CA LEU A 121 1.69 26.64 -14.84
C LEU A 121 1.93 27.09 -13.39
N LEU A 122 2.04 28.39 -13.14
CA LEU A 122 2.20 28.94 -11.79
C LEU A 122 0.92 28.75 -10.95
N ASP A 123 -0.25 28.97 -11.55
CA ASP A 123 -1.55 28.75 -10.90
C ASP A 123 -1.76 27.26 -10.59
N LEU A 124 -1.40 26.35 -11.51
CA LEU A 124 -1.42 24.91 -11.29
C LEU A 124 -0.54 24.50 -10.09
N LEU A 125 0.69 25.02 -10.03
CA LEU A 125 1.63 24.76 -8.93
C LEU A 125 1.14 25.35 -7.61
N HIS A 126 0.56 26.55 -7.62
CA HIS A 126 0.00 27.21 -6.43
C HIS A 126 -1.22 26.45 -5.86
N ASN A 127 -2.15 26.07 -6.74
CA ASN A 127 -3.34 25.30 -6.38
C ASN A 127 -2.96 23.91 -5.84
N SER A 128 -2.02 23.22 -6.49
CA SER A 128 -1.55 21.90 -6.05
C SER A 128 -0.80 21.97 -4.71
N ASN A 129 0.00 23.00 -4.47
CA ASN A 129 0.66 23.23 -3.19
C ASN A 129 -0.38 23.49 -2.07
N THR A 130 -1.38 24.32 -2.33
CA THR A 130 -2.47 24.60 -1.37
C THR A 130 -3.24 23.32 -1.00
N ARG A 131 -3.67 22.53 -1.99
CA ARG A 131 -4.31 21.21 -1.77
C ARG A 131 -3.42 20.24 -1.01
N LEU A 132 -2.11 20.24 -1.27
CA LEU A 132 -1.16 19.38 -0.57
C LEU A 132 -1.01 19.79 0.90
N GLN A 133 -0.94 21.09 1.20
CA GLN A 133 -0.90 21.60 2.58
C GLN A 133 -2.16 21.23 3.37
N GLU A 134 -3.35 21.33 2.76
CA GLU A 134 -4.61 20.89 3.37
C GLU A 134 -4.60 19.38 3.67
N ARG A 135 -4.11 18.55 2.73
CA ARG A 135 -3.96 17.11 2.93
C ARG A 135 -2.95 16.78 4.03
N CYS A 136 -1.81 17.50 4.11
CA CYS A 136 -0.83 17.35 5.18
C CYS A 136 -1.46 17.65 6.55
N ARG A 137 -2.11 18.81 6.72
CA ARG A 137 -2.80 19.17 7.97
C ARG A 137 -3.87 18.16 8.38
N LYS A 138 -4.63 17.63 7.42
CA LYS A 138 -5.61 16.57 7.70
C LYS A 138 -4.94 15.29 8.17
N ASN A 139 -3.88 14.84 7.48
CA ASN A 139 -3.13 13.64 7.86
C ASN A 139 -2.47 13.79 9.24
N GLU A 140 -1.93 14.97 9.57
CA GLU A 140 -1.40 15.29 10.90
C GLU A 140 -2.50 15.15 11.97
N ALA A 141 -3.65 15.79 11.77
CA ALA A 141 -4.78 15.69 12.70
C ALA A 141 -5.36 14.27 12.83
N ASP A 142 -5.27 13.43 11.79
CA ASP A 142 -5.69 12.03 11.84
C ASP A 142 -4.62 11.14 12.52
N LEU A 143 -3.32 11.45 12.38
CA LEU A 143 -2.24 10.81 13.15
C LEU A 143 -2.35 11.11 14.65
N ASP A 144 -2.64 12.36 15.04
CA ASP A 144 -2.82 12.74 16.45
C ASP A 144 -3.97 11.96 17.11
N LYS A 145 -5.10 11.77 16.39
CA LYS A 145 -6.22 10.93 16.86
C LYS A 145 -5.81 9.45 17.00
N LEU A 146 -5.01 8.93 16.08
CA LEU A 146 -4.53 7.55 16.14
C LEU A 146 -3.56 7.35 17.31
N GLN A 147 -2.70 8.33 17.60
CA GLN A 147 -1.82 8.33 18.78
C GLN A 147 -2.63 8.35 20.08
N GLY A 148 -3.59 9.28 20.23
CA GLY A 148 -4.46 9.31 21.41
C GLY A 148 -5.29 8.02 21.59
N SER A 149 -5.66 7.36 20.49
CA SER A 149 -6.34 6.06 20.52
C SER A 149 -5.42 4.93 20.96
N LEU A 150 -4.15 4.94 20.53
CA LEU A 150 -3.11 3.99 20.96
C LEU A 150 -2.79 4.14 22.46
N ASP A 151 -2.69 5.37 22.95
CA ASP A 151 -2.48 5.66 24.38
C ASP A 151 -3.65 5.12 25.22
N GLY A 152 -4.90 5.33 24.77
CA GLY A 152 -6.09 4.77 25.41
C GLY A 152 -6.11 3.23 25.46
N LEU A 153 -5.63 2.56 24.41
CA LEU A 153 -5.44 1.09 24.45
C LEU A 153 -4.35 0.67 25.46
N SER A 154 -3.33 1.50 25.68
CA SER A 154 -2.31 1.23 26.71
C SER A 154 -2.89 1.30 28.13
N ASP A 155 -3.83 2.22 28.38
CA ASP A 155 -4.51 2.35 29.67
C ASP A 155 -5.54 1.24 29.89
N LEU A 156 -6.32 0.88 28.85
CA LEU A 156 -7.22 -0.27 28.90
C LEU A 156 -6.48 -1.57 29.23
N ARG A 157 -5.25 -1.74 28.72
CA ARG A 157 -4.39 -2.88 29.06
C ARG A 157 -4.01 -2.88 30.55
N LYS A 158 -3.62 -1.73 31.12
CA LYS A 158 -3.28 -1.61 32.56
C LYS A 158 -4.50 -1.93 33.43
N GLU A 159 -5.69 -1.47 33.03
CA GLU A 159 -6.94 -1.76 33.73
C GLU A 159 -7.28 -3.26 33.66
N LEU A 160 -7.10 -3.90 32.51
CA LEU A 160 -7.29 -5.34 32.35
C LEU A 160 -6.32 -6.16 33.23
N GLU A 161 -5.04 -5.78 33.26
CA GLU A 161 -4.03 -6.42 34.11
C GLU A 161 -4.35 -6.27 35.62
N ALA A 162 -4.80 -5.08 36.04
CA ALA A 162 -5.25 -4.81 37.41
C ALA A 162 -6.53 -5.61 37.77
N SER A 163 -7.49 -5.70 36.85
CA SER A 163 -8.72 -6.48 37.02
C SER A 163 -8.43 -7.98 37.18
N GLN A 164 -7.54 -8.54 36.36
CA GLN A 164 -7.08 -9.92 36.51
C GLN A 164 -6.37 -10.17 37.85
N GLN A 165 -5.55 -9.23 38.33
CA GLN A 165 -4.90 -9.37 39.63
C GLN A 165 -5.93 -9.38 40.77
N LYS A 166 -6.92 -8.47 40.74
CA LYS A 166 -8.02 -8.46 41.72
C LYS A 166 -8.79 -9.78 41.74
N GLN A 167 -9.10 -10.36 40.56
CA GLN A 167 -9.77 -11.66 40.47
C GLN A 167 -8.95 -12.79 41.10
N LYS A 168 -7.62 -12.80 40.91
CA LYS A 168 -6.72 -13.77 41.57
C LYS A 168 -6.74 -13.60 43.09
N ASP A 169 -6.62 -12.37 43.58
CA ASP A 169 -6.63 -12.07 45.02
C ASP A 169 -7.95 -12.50 45.68
N ASP A 170 -9.09 -12.26 45.00
CA ASP A 170 -10.41 -12.67 45.49
C ASP A 170 -10.57 -14.20 45.44
N TYR A 171 -10.08 -14.88 44.41
CA TYR A 171 -10.07 -16.35 44.36
C TYR A 171 -9.25 -16.96 45.51
N VAL A 172 -8.08 -16.41 45.83
CA VAL A 172 -7.26 -16.84 46.98
C VAL A 172 -8.01 -16.67 48.31
N LYS A 173 -8.74 -15.55 48.50
CA LYS A 173 -9.59 -15.35 49.69
C LYS A 173 -10.71 -16.40 49.77
N PHE A 174 -11.40 -16.67 48.66
CA PHE A 174 -12.46 -17.69 48.62
C PHE A 174 -11.92 -19.09 48.90
N ALA A 175 -10.76 -19.46 48.35
CA ALA A 175 -10.09 -20.73 48.62
C ALA A 175 -9.70 -20.86 50.10
N ALA A 176 -9.18 -19.79 50.73
CA ALA A 176 -8.88 -19.77 52.16
C ALA A 176 -10.14 -19.98 53.03
N ILE A 177 -11.24 -19.31 52.70
CA ILE A 177 -12.54 -19.47 53.40
C ILE A 177 -13.08 -20.90 53.22
N LEU A 178 -13.02 -21.45 52.00
CA LEU A 178 -13.43 -22.84 51.71
C LEU A 178 -12.60 -23.85 52.52
N ASN A 179 -11.28 -23.68 52.58
CA ASN A 179 -10.41 -24.57 53.32
C ASN A 179 -10.62 -24.45 54.84
N ALA A 180 -10.89 -23.25 55.37
CA ALA A 180 -11.27 -23.06 56.76
C ALA A 180 -12.61 -23.76 57.09
N LYS A 181 -13.60 -23.66 56.20
CA LYS A 181 -14.88 -24.38 56.33
C LYS A 181 -14.71 -25.90 56.27
N LYS A 182 -13.92 -26.41 55.31
CA LYS A 182 -13.60 -27.85 55.19
C LYS A 182 -12.95 -28.39 56.47
N ARG A 183 -11.94 -27.69 57.00
CA ARG A 183 -11.30 -28.06 58.28
C ARG A 183 -12.31 -28.07 59.42
N ARG A 184 -13.18 -27.06 59.51
CA ARG A 184 -14.18 -26.99 60.57
C ARG A 184 -15.26 -28.10 60.48
N ILE A 185 -15.60 -28.56 59.27
CA ILE A 185 -16.48 -29.72 59.08
C ILE A 185 -15.78 -30.99 59.61
N ALA A 186 -14.53 -31.23 59.19
CA ALA A 186 -13.76 -32.38 59.67
C ALA A 186 -13.58 -32.39 61.21
N GLU A 187 -13.33 -31.22 61.83
CA GLU A 187 -13.29 -31.09 63.30
C GLU A 187 -14.64 -31.45 63.97
N LEU A 188 -15.77 -31.10 63.35
CA LEU A 188 -17.11 -31.40 63.89
C LEU A 188 -17.48 -32.88 63.68
N GLU A 189 -17.07 -33.48 62.55
CA GLU A 189 -17.21 -34.92 62.28
C GLU A 189 -16.37 -35.75 63.26
N GLU A 190 -15.13 -35.34 63.52
CA GLU A 190 -14.27 -35.95 64.54
C GLU A 190 -14.89 -35.84 65.95
N GLN A 191 -15.39 -34.65 66.33
CA GLN A 191 -16.08 -34.47 67.61
C GLN A 191 -17.36 -35.30 67.73
N ALA A 192 -18.13 -35.45 66.64
CA ALA A 192 -19.30 -36.31 66.61
C ALA A 192 -18.93 -37.79 66.75
N ALA A 193 -17.84 -38.24 66.11
CA ALA A 193 -17.32 -39.61 66.26
C ALA A 193 -16.81 -39.89 67.68
N GLN A 194 -16.14 -38.92 68.32
CA GLN A 194 -15.64 -39.05 69.70
C GLN A 194 -16.77 -38.99 70.74
N ALA A 195 -17.76 -38.11 70.57
CA ALA A 195 -18.96 -38.06 71.41
C ALA A 195 -19.89 -39.27 71.20
N GLY A 196 -19.86 -39.86 70.00
CA GLY A 196 -20.53 -41.11 69.61
C GLY A 196 -19.81 -42.39 70.04
N GLY A 197 -19.01 -42.35 71.12
CA GLY A 197 -18.33 -43.50 71.72
C GLY A 197 -19.30 -44.54 72.32
N GLY A 198 -20.10 -45.17 71.46
CA GLY A 198 -21.26 -45.97 71.84
C GLY A 198 -21.95 -46.65 70.65
N SER A 199 -21.22 -47.55 69.97
CA SER A 199 -21.71 -48.59 69.04
C SER A 199 -21.77 -48.30 67.52
N ALA A 200 -20.70 -48.73 66.84
CA ALA A 200 -20.70 -49.54 65.59
C ALA A 200 -21.33 -49.00 64.28
N ALA A 201 -20.48 -48.49 63.38
CA ALA A 201 -20.42 -48.73 61.92
C ALA A 201 -19.43 -47.72 61.28
N ALA A 202 -18.60 -48.03 60.27
CA ALA A 202 -18.20 -49.30 59.67
C ALA A 202 -16.80 -49.13 59.02
N LYS A 203 -16.15 -50.23 58.64
CA LYS A 203 -14.92 -50.23 57.84
C LYS A 203 -15.13 -49.58 56.47
N ALA A 204 -14.20 -48.71 56.05
CA ALA A 204 -13.80 -48.55 54.65
C ALA A 204 -12.36 -48.03 54.58
N SER A 205 -11.40 -48.95 54.55
CA SER A 205 -10.03 -48.68 54.14
C SER A 205 -9.88 -49.08 52.67
N SER A 206 -9.43 -48.17 51.80
CA SER A 206 -8.41 -48.44 50.78
C SER A 206 -8.06 -47.16 50.04
N ASP A 207 -6.77 -46.94 49.78
CA ASP A 207 -6.34 -46.25 48.56
C ASP A 207 -6.83 -47.05 47.33
N ASP A 208 -7.09 -46.38 46.22
CA ASP A 208 -6.86 -46.98 44.90
C ASP A 208 -6.50 -45.89 43.89
N ASP A 209 -5.25 -45.93 43.42
CA ASP A 209 -4.77 -45.22 42.24
C ASP A 209 -5.22 -46.05 41.03
N SER A 210 -6.20 -45.58 40.24
CA SER A 210 -6.38 -46.13 38.90
C SER A 210 -6.85 -45.09 37.90
N ASP A 211 -5.88 -44.72 37.06
CA ASP A 211 -6.08 -44.28 35.68
C ASP A 211 -7.02 -45.25 34.93
N SER A 212 -8.03 -44.73 34.23
CA SER A 212 -8.77 -45.45 33.18
C SER A 212 -9.58 -44.50 32.30
N GLU A 213 -9.16 -44.40 31.05
CA GLU A 213 -9.96 -44.04 29.87
C GLU A 213 -11.21 -44.96 29.69
N ALA A 214 -12.00 -44.67 28.65
CA ALA A 214 -13.26 -45.29 28.18
C ALA A 214 -14.55 -44.70 28.80
N ASP A 215 -15.23 -43.75 28.15
CA ASP A 215 -16.01 -43.87 26.90
C ASP A 215 -17.41 -44.47 27.11
N THR A 216 -18.45 -43.68 26.85
CA THR A 216 -19.84 -44.14 26.64
C THR A 216 -20.60 -43.10 25.82
N ASP A 217 -20.63 -43.35 24.52
CA ASP A 217 -21.21 -42.51 23.47
C ASP A 217 -22.69 -42.87 23.16
N LYS A 218 -23.54 -41.87 22.85
CA LYS A 218 -24.93 -41.93 22.30
C LYS A 218 -26.02 -42.66 23.13
N GLU A 219 -27.28 -42.24 23.23
CA GLU A 219 -28.30 -41.76 22.25
C GLU A 219 -29.23 -40.70 22.92
N SER A 220 -29.73 -39.61 22.31
CA SER A 220 -30.46 -39.36 21.03
C SER A 220 -32.00 -39.48 21.11
N ALA A 221 -32.68 -38.36 21.41
CA ALA A 221 -34.04 -37.97 20.97
C ALA A 221 -34.31 -36.50 21.40
N GLY A 222 -35.00 -35.61 20.66
CA GLY A 222 -35.63 -35.74 19.35
C GLY A 222 -37.07 -35.21 19.32
N ALA A 223 -37.27 -33.88 19.25
CA ALA A 223 -38.54 -33.18 18.92
C ALA A 223 -38.33 -31.64 18.96
N GLN A 224 -39.02 -30.79 18.21
CA GLN A 224 -39.68 -30.91 16.89
C GLN A 224 -39.90 -29.47 16.36
N GLU A 225 -40.00 -29.29 15.04
CA GLU A 225 -40.29 -28.00 14.39
C GLU A 225 -41.75 -27.54 14.62
N GLU A 226 -41.99 -26.23 14.58
CA GLU A 226 -43.20 -25.66 13.96
C GLU A 226 -42.84 -24.48 13.05
N SER A 227 -43.67 -24.32 12.01
CA SER A 227 -43.53 -23.44 10.85
C SER A 227 -44.79 -22.56 10.73
N ASP A 228 -44.65 -21.35 10.17
CA ASP A 228 -45.52 -20.78 9.12
C ASP A 228 -44.94 -19.41 8.69
N HIS A 229 -44.73 -19.12 7.40
CA HIS A 229 -45.72 -18.72 6.36
C HIS A 229 -46.42 -17.37 6.70
N GLU A 230 -46.62 -16.39 5.81
CA GLU A 230 -46.75 -16.38 4.35
C GLU A 230 -46.04 -15.21 3.60
N GLU A 231 -46.01 -15.40 2.29
CA GLU A 231 -45.63 -14.55 1.16
C GLU A 231 -46.41 -13.23 0.98
N GLN A 232 -45.85 -12.29 0.18
CA GLN A 232 -46.54 -11.76 -1.03
C GLN A 232 -45.65 -10.87 -1.93
N GLN A 233 -45.45 -11.31 -3.18
CA GLN A 233 -45.26 -10.48 -4.38
C GLN A 233 -46.65 -10.28 -5.06
N PRO A 234 -46.88 -9.44 -6.11
CA PRO A 234 -46.03 -9.11 -7.27
C PRO A 234 -46.09 -7.58 -7.63
N SER A 235 -45.87 -7.02 -8.83
CA SER A 235 -45.71 -7.50 -10.22
C SER A 235 -45.02 -6.46 -11.12
N ARG A 236 -44.26 -6.88 -12.16
CA ARG A 236 -44.56 -6.62 -13.60
C ARG A 236 -43.44 -6.99 -14.58
N GLU A 237 -43.87 -7.46 -15.74
CA GLU A 237 -43.06 -7.82 -16.91
C GLU A 237 -42.88 -6.64 -17.89
N HIS A 238 -41.86 -6.67 -18.76
CA HIS A 238 -42.02 -6.99 -20.20
C HIS A 238 -40.80 -6.58 -21.07
N GLN A 239 -40.37 -7.51 -21.96
CA GLN A 239 -40.03 -7.31 -23.39
C GLN A 239 -38.83 -6.36 -23.76
N SER A 240 -37.99 -6.62 -24.78
CA SER A 240 -37.85 -7.73 -25.74
C SER A 240 -36.44 -7.73 -26.39
N SER A 241 -36.07 -8.85 -27.02
CA SER A 241 -34.88 -9.14 -27.87
C SER A 241 -34.82 -8.29 -29.19
N PRO A 242 -33.89 -8.46 -30.18
CA PRO A 242 -32.90 -9.55 -30.39
C PRO A 242 -31.53 -9.23 -31.08
N ALA A 243 -30.77 -10.31 -31.36
CA ALA A 243 -29.81 -10.49 -32.47
C ALA A 243 -28.40 -9.85 -32.34
N GLN A 244 -27.30 -10.37 -32.92
CA GLN A 244 -27.03 -11.61 -33.67
C GLN A 244 -25.50 -11.86 -33.79
N SER A 245 -25.05 -13.13 -33.90
CA SER A 245 -23.82 -13.57 -34.63
C SER A 245 -22.42 -13.02 -34.23
N GLN A 246 -21.28 -13.63 -34.54
CA GLN A 246 -20.90 -15.01 -34.92
C GLN A 246 -19.39 -15.20 -34.65
N ARG A 247 -19.00 -16.44 -34.33
CA ARG A 247 -17.71 -17.10 -34.65
C ARG A 247 -16.44 -16.25 -34.91
N GLN A 248 -15.40 -16.51 -34.14
CA GLN A 248 -14.23 -17.27 -34.64
C GLN A 248 -13.33 -17.72 -33.47
N ALA A 249 -13.00 -19.00 -33.45
CA ALA A 249 -11.98 -19.57 -32.56
C ALA A 249 -11.05 -20.42 -33.44
N ASP A 250 -9.84 -19.93 -33.64
CA ASP A 250 -8.69 -20.68 -34.16
C ASP A 250 -7.43 -19.84 -33.93
N GLN A 251 -6.55 -20.29 -33.02
CA GLN A 251 -5.12 -20.38 -33.28
C GLN A 251 -4.42 -21.27 -32.23
N PRO A 252 -3.29 -21.92 -32.58
CA PRO A 252 -2.82 -23.11 -31.86
C PRO A 252 -1.56 -22.91 -31.01
N ASN A 253 -1.21 -24.00 -30.32
CA ASN A 253 0.12 -24.41 -29.85
C ASN A 253 0.89 -23.49 -28.88
N ILE A 254 0.78 -23.91 -27.62
CA ILE A 254 1.85 -23.86 -26.62
C ILE A 254 3.08 -24.62 -27.14
N MET A 255 4.27 -24.04 -27.01
CA MET A 255 5.53 -24.79 -26.90
C MET A 255 6.41 -24.19 -25.81
N ASP A 256 6.56 -24.95 -24.74
CA ASP A 256 7.78 -25.20 -23.96
C ASP A 256 8.80 -24.06 -23.79
N ALA A 257 8.88 -23.55 -22.56
CA ALA A 257 10.09 -22.96 -22.01
C ALA A 257 10.51 -23.75 -20.76
N GLU A 258 11.56 -24.55 -20.88
CA GLU A 258 12.07 -25.38 -19.79
C GLU A 258 12.55 -24.54 -18.60
N THR A 259 12.23 -25.01 -17.40
CA THR A 259 12.76 -24.48 -16.15
C THR A 259 14.22 -24.92 -15.98
N GLN A 260 15.16 -23.98 -15.88
CA GLN A 260 16.49 -24.28 -15.33
C GLN A 260 16.79 -23.42 -14.10
N LEU A 261 16.84 -24.08 -12.94
CA LEU A 261 17.41 -23.50 -11.72
C LEU A 261 18.92 -23.34 -11.90
N ILE A 262 19.44 -22.15 -11.57
CA ILE A 262 20.86 -21.97 -11.25
C ILE A 262 20.96 -21.24 -9.91
N SER A 263 21.45 -21.97 -8.90
CA SER A 263 21.71 -21.45 -7.55
C SER A 263 22.95 -20.52 -7.53
N PRO A 264 23.03 -19.58 -6.59
CA PRO A 264 24.10 -18.56 -6.57
C PRO A 264 25.37 -19.05 -5.86
N PRO A 265 26.53 -18.45 -6.19
CA PRO A 265 27.68 -18.46 -5.29
C PRO A 265 28.21 -17.05 -4.95
N GLY A 266 28.45 -16.82 -3.65
CA GLY A 266 29.69 -16.18 -3.21
C GLY A 266 29.80 -14.66 -3.12
N SER A 267 29.31 -14.09 -2.02
CA SER A 267 30.19 -13.17 -1.23
C SER A 267 31.28 -14.01 -0.54
N PRO A 268 32.47 -13.48 -0.13
CA PRO A 268 32.73 -12.07 0.19
C PRO A 268 34.11 -11.52 -0.26
N SER A 269 34.35 -10.21 -0.05
CA SER A 269 35.54 -9.74 0.69
C SER A 269 35.46 -8.24 0.99
N ALA A 270 35.56 -7.89 2.27
CA ALA A 270 35.80 -6.52 2.69
C ALA A 270 37.28 -6.17 2.49
N SER A 271 37.57 -4.96 2.00
CA SER A 271 38.89 -4.35 2.12
C SER A 271 38.76 -2.89 2.55
N GLN A 272 39.52 -2.50 3.57
CA GLN A 272 39.50 -1.16 4.13
C GLN A 272 40.27 -0.20 3.21
N GLY A 273 39.58 0.83 2.71
CA GLY A 273 40.18 1.98 2.03
C GLY A 273 39.89 3.25 2.82
N ARG A 274 40.75 3.60 3.78
CA ARG A 274 40.62 4.83 4.58
C ARG A 274 41.16 6.00 3.76
N GLY A 275 40.26 6.82 3.20
CA GLY A 275 40.62 7.99 2.39
C GLY A 275 39.76 9.20 2.77
N GLU A 276 40.36 10.17 3.45
CA GLU A 276 39.72 11.47 3.72
C GLU A 276 39.57 12.25 2.41
N GLN A 277 38.34 12.59 2.03
CA GLN A 277 38.08 13.67 1.08
C GLN A 277 36.93 14.55 1.57
N ALA A 278 37.04 15.85 1.25
CA ALA A 278 36.27 16.91 1.87
C ALA A 278 34.76 16.80 1.60
N ASN A 279 33.96 17.07 2.65
CA ASN A 279 32.51 17.27 2.56
C ASN A 279 32.17 18.57 1.81
N GLY A 280 32.30 18.54 0.48
CA GLY A 280 31.62 19.47 -0.40
C GLY A 280 30.15 19.10 -0.49
N LEU A 281 29.32 19.59 0.44
CA LEU A 281 27.86 19.49 0.40
C LEU A 281 27.30 20.27 -0.79
N LYS A 282 27.44 19.72 -2.00
CA LYS A 282 26.51 19.99 -3.09
C LYS A 282 25.16 19.43 -2.64
N ALA A 283 24.29 20.32 -2.17
CA ALA A 283 22.89 19.99 -1.97
C ALA A 283 22.32 19.55 -3.33
N ALA A 284 22.24 18.23 -3.53
CA ALA A 284 21.50 17.66 -4.63
C ALA A 284 20.02 17.96 -4.36
N PHE A 285 19.55 19.10 -4.85
CA PHE A 285 18.14 19.45 -4.82
C PHE A 285 17.38 18.35 -5.56
N SER A 286 16.76 17.45 -4.80
CA SER A 286 15.96 16.38 -5.37
C SER A 286 14.97 17.01 -6.35
N PRO A 287 14.90 16.56 -7.60
CA PRO A 287 13.76 16.90 -8.43
C PRO A 287 12.50 16.47 -7.69
N PHE A 288 11.55 17.41 -7.55
CA PHE A 288 10.21 17.11 -7.08
C PHE A 288 9.31 17.05 -8.31
N THR A 289 8.42 16.07 -8.34
CA THR A 289 7.34 15.98 -9.34
C THR A 289 6.05 16.23 -8.61
N VAL A 290 5.31 17.24 -9.05
CA VAL A 290 3.93 17.43 -8.61
C VAL A 290 3.05 16.64 -9.56
N ILE A 291 2.43 15.56 -9.06
CA ILE A 291 1.41 14.82 -9.78
C ILE A 291 0.06 15.41 -9.39
N VAL A 292 -0.68 15.92 -10.37
CA VAL A 292 -2.02 16.45 -10.19
C VAL A 292 -3.01 15.41 -10.71
N GLN A 293 -3.86 14.93 -9.80
CA GLN A 293 -5.02 14.06 -10.01
C GLN A 293 -6.29 14.81 -9.59
#